data_AF-A0A7W4LNZ7-F1
#
_entry.id   AF-A0A7W4LNZ7-F1
#
_cell.length_a   1.000
_cell.length_b   1.000
_cell.length_c   1.000
_cell.angle_alpha   90.00
_cell.angle_beta   90.00
_cell.angle_gamma   90.00
#
_symmetry.space_group_name_H-M   'P 1'
#
loop_
_entity.id
_entity.type
_entity.pdbx_description
1 polymer ?
#
loop_
_entity_poly.entity_id
_entity_poly.type
_entity_poly.pdbx_seq_one_letter_code
_entity_poly.pdbx_strand_id
1 'polypeptide(L)'
;MITTTQTTPAGGKLQLKMNMESLQLRVELKSLLQSFGAQTSLAELAVAEFGGELLIEEAPVAGGSLYYLPLRLAPDFIDHILDQLCPNSRPAAIECLNKYRAAWSRADQDTAQMLEKNADLRKKLQLFKTQDQMIHALSHQLASRQKNRPKSLYTLGQPS
;
A
#
# COMPACT_ATOMS: atom_id res chain seq x y z
N MET A 1 -13.27 10.94 -3.55
CA MET A 1 -12.29 10.93 -2.44
C MET A 1 -12.50 12.14 -1.56
N ILE A 2 -12.21 12.01 -0.26
CA ILE A 2 -12.23 13.14 0.68
C ILE A 2 -10.77 13.43 1.07
N THR A 3 -10.37 14.69 0.98
CA THR A 3 -9.01 15.13 1.36
C THR A 3 -9.07 15.85 2.71
N THR A 4 -8.12 15.55 3.59
CA THR A 4 -7.95 16.23 4.87
C THR A 4 -6.49 16.59 5.05
N THR A 5 -6.22 17.79 5.58
CA THR A 5 -4.87 18.21 5.94
C THR A 5 -4.71 18.08 7.45
N GLN A 6 -3.66 17.41 7.90
CA GLN A 6 -3.25 17.40 9.30
C GLN A 6 -2.02 18.27 9.51
N THR A 7 -2.07 19.13 10.52
CA THR A 7 -0.89 19.84 11.01
C THR A 7 -0.07 18.89 11.88
N THR A 8 1.18 18.71 11.51
CA THR A 8 2.16 17.97 12.32
C THR A 8 2.65 18.83 13.48
N PRO A 9 3.14 18.23 14.58
CA PRO A 9 3.71 18.98 15.71
C PRO A 9 4.89 19.88 15.31
N ALA A 10 5.59 19.55 14.23
CA ALA A 10 6.68 20.34 13.67
C ALA A 10 6.23 21.49 12.75
N GLY A 11 4.92 21.77 12.66
CA GLY A 11 4.35 22.82 11.81
C GLY A 11 4.20 22.46 10.33
N GLY A 12 4.67 21.27 9.92
CA GLY A 12 4.43 20.73 8.57
C GLY A 12 2.98 20.32 8.35
N LYS A 13 2.50 20.34 7.10
CA LYS A 13 1.14 19.91 6.73
C LYS A 13 1.20 18.55 6.03
N LEU A 14 0.69 17.51 6.66
CA LEU A 14 0.47 16.20 6.04
C LEU A 14 -0.86 16.21 5.29
N GLN A 15 -0.85 15.80 4.03
CA GLN A 15 -2.08 15.64 3.25
C GLN A 15 -2.49 14.17 3.23
N LEU A 16 -3.73 13.93 3.65
CA LEU A 16 -4.35 12.61 3.70
C LEU A 16 -5.56 12.57 2.78
N LYS A 17 -5.76 11.43 2.12
CA LYS A 17 -6.94 11.15 1.29
C LYS A 17 -7.62 9.86 1.69
N MET A 18 -8.93 9.91 1.87
CA MET A 18 -9.75 8.73 2.08
C MET A 18 -10.42 8.32 0.77
N ASN A 19 -10.13 7.11 0.32
CA ASN A 19 -10.97 6.43 -0.64
C ASN A 19 -12.18 5.86 0.12
N MET A 20 -13.37 6.40 -0.14
CA MET A 20 -14.60 5.99 0.54
C MET A 20 -15.12 4.62 0.09
N GLU A 21 -14.77 4.19 -1.13
CA GLU A 21 -15.18 2.88 -1.65
C GLU A 21 -14.33 1.77 -1.05
N SER A 22 -13.02 1.95 -1.02
CA SER A 22 -12.09 0.95 -0.48
C SER A 22 -11.81 1.13 1.02
N LEU A 23 -12.35 2.19 1.64
CA LEU A 23 -12.04 2.63 3.01
C LEU A 23 -10.54 2.71 3.31
N GLN A 24 -9.73 3.04 2.28
CA GLN A 24 -8.29 3.16 2.43
C GLN A 24 -7.89 4.61 2.60
N LEU A 25 -7.20 4.87 3.70
CA LEU A 25 -6.50 6.12 3.93
C LEU A 25 -5.16 6.11 3.19
N ARG A 26 -4.84 7.21 2.52
CA ARG A 26 -3.63 7.42 1.74
C ARG A 26 -2.94 8.70 2.19
N VAL A 27 -1.63 8.72 2.14
CA VAL A 27 -0.78 9.88 2.48
C VAL A 27 -0.09 10.40 1.23
N GLU A 28 -0.04 11.71 1.05
CA GLU A 28 0.71 12.35 -0.03
C GLU A 28 2.20 12.36 0.31
N LEU A 29 3.01 11.76 -0.56
CA LEU A 29 4.42 11.47 -0.27
C LEU A 29 5.27 12.73 -0.12
N LYS A 30 5.03 13.79 -0.89
CA LYS A 30 5.82 15.03 -0.77
C LYS A 30 5.58 15.71 0.57
N SER A 31 4.33 15.70 1.06
CA SER A 31 3.95 16.21 2.37
C SER A 31 4.55 15.40 3.51
N LEU A 32 4.65 14.07 3.33
CA LEU A 32 5.33 13.19 4.27
C LEU A 32 6.83 13.50 4.35
N LEU A 33 7.49 13.60 3.19
CA LEU A 33 8.92 13.94 3.10
C LEU A 33 9.21 15.32 3.70
N GLN A 34 8.38 16.32 3.40
CA GLN A 34 8.47 17.66 3.99
C GLN A 34 8.34 17.65 5.51
N SER A 35 7.52 16.74 6.08
CA SER A 35 7.39 16.60 7.54
C SER A 35 8.69 16.16 8.22
N PHE A 36 9.63 15.56 7.48
CA PHE A 36 10.97 15.21 7.95
C PHE A 36 12.05 16.23 7.54
N GLY A 37 11.67 17.27 6.78
CA GLY A 37 12.63 18.16 6.13
C GLY A 37 13.43 17.48 4.99
N ALA A 38 12.88 16.42 4.40
CA ALA A 38 13.52 15.67 3.31
C ALA A 38 13.25 16.29 1.94
N GLN A 39 14.07 15.92 0.95
CA GLN A 39 13.86 16.33 -0.44
C GLN A 39 12.62 15.65 -1.02
N THR A 40 11.75 16.43 -1.67
CA THR A 40 10.49 15.93 -2.25
C THR A 40 10.68 15.08 -3.51
N SER A 41 11.87 15.13 -4.14
CA SER A 41 12.27 14.26 -5.26
C SER A 41 12.30 12.78 -4.87
N LEU A 42 12.52 12.45 -3.58
CA LEU A 42 12.50 11.08 -3.08
C LEU A 42 11.13 10.40 -3.24
N ALA A 43 10.05 11.17 -3.47
CA ALA A 43 8.74 10.61 -3.75
C ALA A 43 8.72 9.75 -5.03
N GLU A 44 9.62 10.02 -5.97
CA GLU A 44 9.72 9.27 -7.23
C GLU A 44 10.24 7.84 -7.01
N LEU A 45 11.02 7.60 -5.95
CA LEU A 45 11.49 6.25 -5.60
C LEU A 45 10.34 5.32 -5.24
N ALA A 46 9.24 5.87 -4.71
CA ALA A 46 8.06 5.08 -4.43
C ALA A 46 7.43 4.47 -5.68
N VAL A 47 7.62 5.07 -6.87
CA VAL A 47 7.07 4.53 -8.12
C VAL A 47 7.72 3.20 -8.47
N ALA A 48 9.04 3.07 -8.25
CA ALA A 48 9.77 1.84 -8.54
C ALA A 48 9.33 0.70 -7.62
N GLU A 49 9.12 0.97 -6.34
CA GLU A 49 8.84 -0.05 -5.32
C GLU A 49 7.33 -0.31 -5.13
N PHE A 50 6.50 0.73 -5.17
CA PHE A 50 5.08 0.69 -4.80
C PHE A 50 4.14 1.07 -5.96
N GLY A 51 4.63 1.15 -7.19
CA GLY A 51 3.88 1.64 -8.36
C GLY A 51 2.50 1.01 -8.55
N GLY A 52 2.33 -0.28 -8.23
CA GLY A 52 1.04 -0.96 -8.32
C GLY A 52 -0.01 -0.54 -7.28
N GLU A 53 0.43 0.06 -6.16
CA GLU A 53 -0.44 0.51 -5.07
C GLU A 53 -0.56 2.03 -4.97
N LEU A 54 0.32 2.76 -5.65
CA LEU A 54 0.33 4.22 -5.68
C LEU A 54 -0.86 4.77 -6.48
N LEU A 55 -1.51 5.76 -5.89
CA LEU A 55 -2.43 6.62 -6.63
C LEU A 55 -1.64 7.84 -7.10
N ILE A 56 -1.62 8.04 -8.42
CA ILE A 56 -0.94 9.16 -9.06
C ILE A 56 -2.01 10.10 -9.59
N GLU A 57 -1.93 11.37 -9.21
CA GLU A 57 -2.81 12.42 -9.72
C GLU A 57 -2.00 13.57 -10.30
N GLU A 58 -2.55 14.29 -11.27
CA GLU A 58 -1.95 15.52 -11.78
C GLU A 58 -2.15 16.66 -10.78
N ALA A 59 -1.06 17.38 -10.47
CA ALA A 59 -1.15 18.56 -9.63
C ALA A 59 -1.78 19.72 -10.43
N PRO A 60 -2.86 20.35 -9.93
CA PRO A 60 -3.63 21.32 -10.70
C PRO A 60 -2.90 22.64 -11.02
N VAL A 61 -1.74 22.93 -10.42
CA VAL A 61 -1.10 24.25 -10.49
C VAL A 61 0.38 24.22 -10.89
N ALA A 62 1.02 23.05 -10.99
CA ALA A 62 2.49 22.99 -11.12
C ALA A 62 3.04 21.96 -12.13
N GLY A 63 2.20 21.32 -12.95
CA GLY A 63 2.66 20.37 -13.97
C GLY A 63 3.44 19.16 -13.41
N GLY A 64 3.24 18.82 -12.14
CA GLY A 64 3.89 17.69 -11.48
C GLY A 64 2.88 16.67 -10.98
N SER A 65 3.35 15.45 -10.72
CA SER A 65 2.51 14.40 -10.15
C SER A 65 2.44 14.49 -8.62
N LEU A 66 1.25 14.22 -8.08
CA LEU A 66 1.00 13.95 -6.67
C LEU A 66 0.96 12.44 -6.47
N TYR A 67 1.75 11.95 -5.52
CA TYR A 67 1.88 10.53 -5.24
C TYR A 67 1.22 10.23 -3.90
N TYR A 68 0.17 9.41 -3.92
CA TYR A 68 -0.59 9.02 -2.75
C TYR A 68 -0.40 7.55 -2.44
N LEU A 69 0.32 7.27 -1.36
CA LEU A 69 0.61 5.92 -0.89
C LEU A 69 -0.44 5.48 0.14
N PRO A 70 -0.96 4.23 0.10
CA PRO A 70 -1.74 3.67 1.19
C PRO A 70 -1.01 3.84 2.52
N LEU A 71 -1.70 4.37 3.54
CA LEU A 71 -1.08 4.69 4.82
C LEU A 71 -0.39 3.46 5.44
N ARG A 72 -0.96 2.25 5.22
CA ARG A 72 -0.40 0.97 5.65
C ARG A 72 1.03 0.70 5.15
N LEU A 73 1.42 1.28 4.00
CA LEU A 73 2.74 1.12 3.39
C LEU A 73 3.69 2.29 3.71
N ALA A 74 3.22 3.32 4.43
CA ALA A 74 4.07 4.43 4.83
C ALA A 74 5.32 4.00 5.64
N PRO A 75 5.24 3.00 6.55
CA PRO A 75 6.43 2.47 7.22
C PRO A 75 7.47 1.91 6.24
N ASP A 76 7.03 1.11 5.28
CA ASP A 76 7.91 0.45 4.29
C ASP A 76 8.59 1.50 3.41
N PHE A 77 7.84 2.53 2.99
CA PHE A 77 8.43 3.65 2.25
C PHE A 77 9.45 4.44 3.09
N ILE A 78 9.14 4.71 4.36
CA ILE A 78 10.09 5.42 5.24
C ILE A 78 11.37 4.60 5.39
N ASP A 79 11.25 3.30 5.70
CA ASP A 79 12.39 2.38 5.79
C ASP A 79 13.23 2.38 4.50
N HIS A 80 12.57 2.34 3.33
CA HIS A 80 13.22 2.35 2.02
C HIS A 80 14.07 3.61 1.77
N ILE A 81 13.64 4.77 2.27
CA ILE A 81 14.34 6.03 2.03
C ILE A 81 15.34 6.43 3.14
N LEU A 82 15.38 5.70 4.27
CA LEU A 82 16.16 6.09 5.45
C LEU A 82 17.62 6.42 5.12
N ASP A 83 18.27 5.61 4.29
CA ASP A 83 19.67 5.80 3.91
C ASP A 83 19.89 7.01 3.00
N GLN A 84 18.87 7.40 2.22
CA GLN A 84 18.92 8.56 1.33
C GLN A 84 18.61 9.87 2.06
N LEU A 85 18.10 9.81 3.30
CA LEU A 85 17.84 11.00 4.11
C LEU A 85 19.14 11.63 4.62
N CYS A 86 19.15 12.97 4.68
CA CYS A 86 20.20 13.73 5.36
C CYS A 86 20.26 13.37 6.85
N PRO A 87 21.44 13.40 7.51
CA PRO A 87 21.58 13.07 8.92
C PRO A 87 20.64 13.83 9.85
N ASN A 88 20.30 15.09 9.53
CA ASN A 88 19.39 15.91 10.34
C ASN A 88 17.91 15.49 10.22
N SER A 89 17.53 14.84 9.11
CA SER A 89 16.16 14.38 8.86
C SER A 89 15.89 12.96 9.36
N ARG A 90 16.95 12.14 9.45
CA ARG A 90 16.85 10.72 9.88
C ARG A 90 16.18 10.54 11.25
N PRO A 91 16.50 11.31 12.30
CA PRO A 91 15.85 11.14 13.62
C PRO A 91 14.33 11.30 13.56
N ALA A 92 13.84 12.31 12.82
CA ALA A 92 12.41 12.55 12.68
C ALA A 92 11.71 11.42 11.90
N ALA A 93 12.35 10.92 10.84
CA ALA A 93 11.83 9.78 10.07
C ALA A 93 11.77 8.49 10.91
N ILE A 94 12.82 8.20 11.70
CA ILE A 94 12.86 7.04 12.62
C ILE A 94 11.76 7.15 13.69
N GLU A 95 11.57 8.35 14.26
CA GLU A 95 10.51 8.57 15.24
C GLU A 95 9.12 8.33 14.61
N CYS A 96 8.89 8.83 13.39
CA CYS A 96 7.66 8.61 12.65
C CYS A 96 7.42 7.12 12.37
N LEU A 97 8.44 6.41 11.89
CA LEU A 97 8.41 4.98 11.65
C LEU A 97 8.04 4.20 12.93
N ASN A 98 8.66 4.53 14.06
CA ASN A 98 8.38 3.89 15.34
C ASN A 98 6.94 4.17 15.80
N LYS A 99 6.43 5.39 15.60
CA LYS A 99 5.03 5.74 15.88
C LYS A 99 4.06 4.92 15.03
N TYR A 100 4.37 4.71 13.75
CA TYR A 100 3.56 3.83 12.91
C TYR A 100 3.61 2.38 13.42
N ARG A 101 4.79 1.79 13.59
CA ARG A 101 4.90 0.40 14.09
C ARG A 101 4.14 0.20 15.42
N ALA A 102 4.25 1.15 16.35
CA ALA A 102 3.51 1.11 17.61
C ALA A 102 2.00 1.18 17.42
N ALA A 103 1.50 2.05 16.53
CA ALA A 103 0.07 2.19 16.27
C ALA A 103 -0.52 0.92 15.61
N TRP A 104 0.19 0.30 14.67
CA TRP A 104 -0.26 -0.93 14.01
C TRP A 104 -0.23 -2.10 14.98
N SER A 105 0.83 -2.21 15.80
CA SER A 105 0.90 -3.23 16.84
C SER A 105 -0.27 -3.12 17.83
N ARG A 106 -0.69 -1.90 18.19
CA ARG A 106 -1.88 -1.69 19.03
C ARG A 106 -3.16 -2.10 18.31
N ALA A 107 -3.33 -1.73 17.05
CA ALA A 107 -4.49 -2.12 16.25
C ALA A 107 -4.61 -3.66 16.09
N ASP A 108 -3.48 -4.35 15.93
CA ASP A 108 -3.43 -5.81 15.87
C ASP A 108 -3.83 -6.44 17.21
N GLN A 109 -3.35 -5.89 18.32
CA GLN A 109 -3.74 -6.32 19.67
C GLN A 109 -5.24 -6.12 19.92
N ASP A 110 -5.79 -4.95 19.55
CA ASP A 110 -7.22 -4.66 19.69
C ASP A 110 -8.05 -5.63 18.84
N THR A 111 -7.63 -5.91 17.61
CA THR A 111 -8.27 -6.88 16.73
C THR A 111 -8.23 -8.28 17.32
N ALA A 112 -7.08 -8.71 17.84
CA ALA A 112 -6.93 -10.01 18.49
C ALA A 112 -7.85 -10.14 19.71
N GLN A 113 -7.93 -9.09 20.53
CA GLN A 113 -8.80 -9.05 21.70
C GLN A 113 -10.29 -9.07 21.31
N MET A 114 -10.69 -8.31 20.28
CA MET A 114 -12.07 -8.33 19.76
C MET A 114 -12.46 -9.73 19.26
N LEU A 115 -11.55 -10.39 18.54
CA LEU A 115 -11.76 -11.77 18.10
C LEU A 115 -11.88 -12.71 19.29
N GLU A 116 -11.04 -12.56 20.32
CA GLU A 116 -11.15 -13.35 21.56
C GLU A 116 -12.50 -13.26 22.24
N LYS A 117 -13.01 -12.05 22.35
CA LYS A 117 -14.30 -11.77 23.00
C LYS A 117 -15.50 -12.13 22.12
N ASN A 118 -15.30 -12.45 20.84
CA ASN A 118 -16.40 -12.68 19.89
C ASN A 118 -16.17 -13.95 19.04
N ALA A 119 -16.72 -15.07 19.53
CA ALA A 119 -16.63 -16.38 18.89
C ALA A 119 -17.24 -16.42 17.48
N ASP A 120 -18.29 -15.65 17.23
CA ASP A 120 -18.95 -15.58 15.92
C ASP A 120 -18.10 -14.83 14.89
N LEU A 121 -17.47 -13.73 15.28
CA LEU A 121 -16.50 -13.02 14.43
C LEU A 121 -15.30 -13.92 14.11
N ARG A 122 -14.79 -14.68 15.09
CA ARG A 122 -13.74 -15.69 14.85
C ARG A 122 -14.17 -16.74 13.82
N LYS A 123 -15.36 -17.33 13.96
CA LYS A 123 -15.88 -18.33 13.02
C LYS A 123 -16.05 -17.75 11.61
N LYS A 124 -16.63 -16.55 11.48
CA LYS A 124 -16.77 -15.86 10.19
C LYS A 124 -15.41 -15.59 9.55
N LEU A 125 -14.43 -15.11 10.31
CA LEU A 125 -13.09 -14.83 9.80
C LEU A 125 -12.41 -16.12 9.29
N GLN A 126 -12.54 -17.24 10.02
CA GLN A 126 -12.02 -18.53 9.56
C GLN A 126 -12.70 -18.99 8.27
N LEU A 127 -14.02 -18.87 8.17
CA LEU A 127 -14.76 -19.22 6.96
C LEU A 127 -14.27 -18.42 5.74
N PHE A 128 -14.09 -17.11 5.90
CA PHE A 128 -13.55 -16.25 4.86
C PHE A 128 -12.14 -16.68 4.43
N LYS A 129 -11.24 -16.95 5.37
CA LYS A 129 -9.88 -17.43 5.06
C LYS A 129 -9.90 -18.74 4.27
N THR A 130 -10.75 -19.69 4.66
CA THR A 130 -10.87 -20.98 3.96
C THR A 130 -11.42 -20.78 2.54
N GLN A 131 -12.40 -19.90 2.36
CA GLN A 131 -12.92 -19.57 1.02
C GLN A 131 -11.85 -18.94 0.14
N ASP A 132 -11.09 -17.98 0.66
CA ASP A 132 -10.03 -17.30 -0.09
C ASP A 132 -8.92 -18.27 -0.54
N GLN A 133 -8.51 -19.19 0.36
CA GLN A 133 -7.57 -20.27 0.02
C GLN A 133 -8.09 -21.18 -1.10
N MET A 134 -9.38 -21.54 -1.07
CA MET A 134 -10.00 -22.34 -2.13
C MET A 134 -10.04 -21.59 -3.47
N ILE A 135 -10.37 -20.30 -3.46
CA ILE A 135 -10.36 -19.45 -4.67
C ILE A 135 -8.95 -19.37 -5.26
N HIS A 136 -7.94 -19.17 -4.41
CA HIS A 136 -6.54 -19.15 -4.84
C HIS A 136 -6.10 -20.50 -5.43
N ALA A 137 -6.45 -21.61 -4.78
CA ALA A 137 -6.12 -22.96 -5.25
C ALA A 137 -6.79 -23.27 -6.60
N LEU A 138 -8.07 -22.93 -6.76
CA LEU A 138 -8.80 -23.07 -8.01
C LEU A 138 -8.19 -22.22 -9.12
N SER A 139 -7.87 -20.96 -8.83
CA SER A 139 -7.22 -20.05 -9.78
C SER A 139 -5.87 -20.60 -10.24
N HIS A 140 -5.06 -21.14 -9.32
CA HIS A 140 -3.79 -21.78 -9.65
C HIS A 140 -3.99 -23.04 -10.52
N GLN A 141 -4.97 -23.88 -10.19
CA GLN A 141 -5.29 -25.06 -11.00
C GLN A 141 -5.74 -24.69 -12.42
N LEU A 142 -6.60 -23.68 -12.57
CA LEU A 142 -7.06 -23.20 -13.88
C LEU A 142 -5.91 -22.61 -14.71
N ALA A 143 -5.04 -21.79 -14.10
CA ALA A 143 -3.86 -21.25 -14.74
C ALA A 143 -2.88 -22.35 -15.20
N SER A 144 -2.66 -23.37 -14.36
CA SER A 144 -1.81 -24.52 -14.70
C SER A 144 -2.37 -25.33 -15.88
N ARG A 145 -3.69 -25.48 -15.97
CA ARG A 145 -4.36 -26.16 -17.10
C ARG A 145 -4.30 -25.36 -18.40
N GLN A 146 -4.39 -24.03 -18.33
CA GLN A 146 -4.21 -23.18 -19.52
C GLN A 146 -2.77 -23.20 -20.03
N LYS A 147 -1.77 -23.21 -19.13
CA LYS A 147 -0.36 -23.27 -19.50
C LYS A 147 0.03 -24.62 -20.13
N ASN A 148 -0.64 -25.70 -19.75
CA ASN A 148 -0.41 -27.05 -20.25
C ASN A 148 -1.35 -27.46 -21.40
N ARG A 149 -2.07 -26.53 -22.04
CA ARG A 149 -2.85 -26.85 -23.24
C ARG A 149 -1.88 -27.19 -24.39
N PRO A 150 -1.92 -28.42 -24.94
CA PRO A 150 -1.11 -28.74 -26.11
C PRO A 150 -1.52 -27.82 -27.26
N LYS A 151 -0.53 -27.16 -27.89
CA LYS A 151 -0.75 -26.47 -29.16
C LYS A 151 -1.12 -27.55 -30.18
N SER A 152 -2.42 -27.65 -30.50
CA SER A 152 -2.91 -28.55 -31.53
C SER A 152 -2.25 -28.16 -32.86
N LEU A 153 -1.25 -28.94 -33.27
CA LEU A 153 -0.68 -28.94 -34.61
C LEU A 153 -1.77 -29.38 -35.58
N TYR A 154 -2.49 -28.42 -36.15
CA TYR A 154 -3.20 -28.62 -37.41
C TYR A 154 -2.23 -28.31 -38.55
N THR A 155 -1.48 -29.32 -38.98
CA THR A 155 -0.98 -29.40 -40.35
C THR A 155 -2.09 -30.00 -41.21
N LEU A 156 -2.81 -29.17 -41.98
CA LEU A 156 -3.65 -29.66 -43.07
C LEU A 156 -3.45 -28.80 -44.32
N GLY A 157 -2.75 -29.39 -45.29
CA GLY A 157 -2.91 -29.27 -46.74
C GLY A 157 -3.05 -27.88 -47.38
N GLN A 158 -1.99 -27.41 -48.02
CA GLN A 158 -2.11 -26.56 -49.21
C GLN A 158 -2.21 -27.46 -50.46
N PRO A 159 -3.23 -27.32 -51.32
CA PRO A 159 -3.13 -27.78 -52.69
C PRO A 159 -2.58 -26.67 -53.60
N SER A 160 -1.87 -27.12 -54.63
CA SER A 160 -1.25 -26.35 -55.71
C SER A 160 -2.25 -25.82 -56.72
#